data_AF-A0A2E4K1P9-F1
#
_entry.id   AF-A0A2E4K1P9-F1
#
_cell.length_a   1.000
_cell.length_b   1.000
_cell.length_c   1.000
_cell.angle_alpha   90.00
_cell.angle_beta   90.00
_cell.angle_gamma   90.00
#
_symmetry.space_group_name_H-M   'P 1'
#
loop_
_entity.id
_entity.type
_entity.pdbx_description
1 polymer ?
#
loop_
_entity_poly.entity_id
_entity_poly.type
_entity_poly.pdbx_seq_one_letter_code
_entity_poly.pdbx_strand_id
1 'polypeptide(L)'
;MWAVIPIKNLNESKHRLKSVLNPQERRFFFVAMFEDVLTTLLAVPELEQVAVATVCPTVAKIAENYGASVLSTEKDEGQTAAVARAAEILEAKGVSKMLMLPGDVPLVTVEEIQAVIAAHESACSTPDVPAMTIVPARDEQGSNCIVLSP
;
A
#
# COMPACT_ATOMS: atom_id res chain seq x y z
N MET A 1 1.97 -12.76 -5.92
CA MET A 1 1.26 -11.79 -5.05
C MET A 1 1.47 -10.37 -5.57
N TRP A 2 0.46 -9.50 -5.53
CA TRP A 2 0.63 -8.07 -5.86
C TRP A 2 0.63 -7.21 -4.60
N ALA A 3 1.46 -6.16 -4.57
CA ALA A 3 1.39 -5.14 -3.53
C ALA A 3 0.58 -3.92 -3.98
N VAL A 4 -0.17 -3.34 -3.06
CA VAL A 4 -1.04 -2.17 -3.27
C VAL A 4 -0.73 -1.10 -2.25
N ILE A 5 -0.47 0.12 -2.74
CA ILE A 5 -0.32 1.33 -1.92
C ILE A 5 -1.55 2.22 -2.14
N PRO A 6 -2.51 2.28 -1.21
CA PRO A 6 -3.67 3.16 -1.34
C PRO A 6 -3.30 4.60 -0.98
N ILE A 7 -3.53 5.54 -1.91
CA ILE A 7 -3.26 6.97 -1.72
C ILE A 7 -4.44 7.80 -2.21
N LYS A 8 -5.11 8.46 -1.27
CA LYS A 8 -6.24 9.35 -1.49
C LYS A 8 -5.82 10.67 -2.14
N ASN A 9 -5.23 11.56 -1.35
CA ASN A 9 -4.90 12.92 -1.75
C ASN A 9 -3.72 13.44 -0.94
N LEU A 10 -2.73 14.00 -1.63
CA LEU A 10 -1.54 14.61 -1.04
C LEU A 10 -1.87 15.77 -0.06
N ASN A 11 -3.02 16.43 -0.24
CA ASN A 11 -3.37 17.66 0.50
C ASN A 11 -3.98 17.40 1.90
N GLU A 12 -4.47 16.18 2.16
CA GLU A 12 -5.06 15.79 3.45
C GLU A 12 -4.09 15.03 4.35
N SER A 13 -2.85 14.80 3.88
CA SER A 13 -1.86 14.00 4.57
C SER A 13 -1.27 14.70 5.81
N LYS A 14 -1.03 13.91 6.86
CA LYS A 14 -0.26 14.26 8.07
C LYS A 14 -0.73 15.53 8.80
N HIS A 15 -2.04 15.71 8.99
CA HIS A 15 -2.59 16.85 9.73
C HIS A 15 -2.03 17.03 11.16
N ARG A 16 -1.56 15.95 11.79
CA ARG A 16 -0.87 15.99 13.09
C ARG A 16 0.45 16.80 13.07
N LEU A 17 1.02 17.04 11.89
CA LEU A 17 2.26 17.83 11.70
C LEU A 17 2.00 19.31 11.39
N LYS A 18 0.74 19.79 11.44
CA LYS A 18 0.38 21.18 11.13
C LYS A 18 1.10 22.22 12.00
N SER A 19 1.51 21.86 13.22
CA SER A 19 2.23 22.76 14.14
C SER A 19 3.69 23.00 13.76
N VAL A 20 4.26 22.15 12.90
CA VAL A 20 5.69 22.15 12.55
C VAL A 20 5.94 22.30 11.04
N LEU A 21 5.00 21.90 10.20
CA LEU A 21 5.11 21.95 8.74
C LEU A 21 3.91 22.68 8.12
N ASN A 22 4.20 23.58 7.20
CA ASN A 22 3.21 24.24 6.36
C ASN A 22 2.59 23.26 5.33
N PRO A 23 1.50 23.64 4.64
CA PRO A 23 0.84 22.73 3.70
C PRO A 23 1.72 22.19 2.57
N GLN A 24 2.63 23.00 2.03
CA GLN A 24 3.55 22.57 0.98
C GLN A 24 4.59 21.58 1.52
N GLU A 25 5.18 21.88 2.69
CA GLU A 25 6.13 21.01 3.35
C GLU A 25 5.53 19.64 3.70
N ARG A 26 4.29 19.60 4.20
CA ARG A 26 3.60 18.32 4.46
C ARG A 26 3.39 17.50 3.20
N ARG A 27 3.09 18.16 2.08
CA ARG A 27 2.96 17.50 0.78
C ARG A 27 4.28 16.92 0.32
N PHE A 28 5.36 17.69 0.36
CA PHE A 28 6.70 17.20 0.01
C PHE A 28 7.14 16.05 0.92
N PHE A 29 6.91 16.19 2.23
CA PHE A 29 7.23 15.14 3.19
C PHE A 29 6.46 13.84 2.91
N PHE A 30 5.17 13.92 2.62
CA PHE A 30 4.39 12.74 2.24
C PHE A 30 4.88 12.12 0.94
N VAL A 31 5.22 12.92 -0.09
CA VAL A 31 5.76 12.40 -1.34
C VAL A 31 7.06 11.65 -1.10
N ALA A 32 7.99 12.21 -0.31
CA ALA A 32 9.24 11.53 0.04
C ALA A 32 8.97 10.19 0.74
N MET A 33 8.06 10.17 1.73
CA MET A 33 7.71 8.92 2.42
C MET A 33 7.10 7.87 1.49
N PHE A 34 6.25 8.32 0.56
CA PHE A 34 5.65 7.43 -0.43
C PHE A 34 6.68 6.86 -1.39
N GLU A 35 7.62 7.69 -1.87
CA GLU A 35 8.70 7.24 -2.74
C GLU A 35 9.61 6.23 -2.03
N ASP A 36 9.88 6.40 -0.73
CA ASP A 36 10.60 5.41 0.09
C ASP A 36 9.84 4.07 0.13
N VAL A 37 8.55 4.09 0.46
CA VAL A 37 7.70 2.89 0.49
C VAL A 37 7.64 2.20 -0.88
N LEU A 38 7.44 2.98 -1.95
CA LEU A 38 7.36 2.49 -3.31
C LEU A 38 8.67 1.82 -3.74
N THR A 39 9.80 2.45 -3.42
CA THR A 39 11.14 1.93 -3.70
C THR A 39 11.36 0.60 -2.96
N THR A 40 11.00 0.53 -1.67
CA THR A 40 11.12 -0.72 -0.91
C THR A 40 10.30 -1.83 -1.52
N LEU A 41 9.01 -1.59 -1.83
CA LEU A 41 8.15 -2.62 -2.39
C LEU A 41 8.61 -3.11 -3.77
N LEU A 42 9.14 -2.21 -4.61
CA LEU A 42 9.70 -2.59 -5.93
C LEU A 42 10.98 -3.42 -5.81
N ALA A 43 11.66 -3.39 -4.67
CA ALA A 43 12.86 -4.18 -4.41
C ALA A 43 12.58 -5.58 -3.84
N VAL A 44 11.32 -5.92 -3.55
CA VAL A 44 10.92 -7.23 -3.02
C VAL A 44 10.69 -8.22 -4.18
N PRO A 45 11.51 -9.28 -4.32
CA PRO A 45 11.43 -10.19 -5.46
C PRO A 45 10.18 -11.10 -5.47
N GLU A 46 9.53 -11.31 -4.33
CA GLU A 46 8.32 -12.11 -4.20
C GLU A 46 7.06 -11.40 -4.71
N LEU A 47 7.13 -10.07 -4.90
CA LEU A 47 6.05 -9.29 -5.45
C LEU A 47 6.10 -9.33 -6.98
N GLU A 48 5.04 -9.85 -7.59
CA GLU A 48 4.91 -9.90 -9.05
C GLU A 48 4.71 -8.52 -9.65
N GLN A 49 4.04 -7.63 -8.91
CA GLN A 49 3.77 -6.27 -9.33
C GLN A 49 3.47 -5.39 -8.11
N VAL A 50 3.87 -4.12 -8.21
CA VAL A 50 3.47 -3.07 -7.27
C VAL A 50 2.47 -2.15 -7.97
N ALA A 51 1.36 -1.88 -7.29
CA ALA A 51 0.28 -1.04 -7.77
C ALA A 51 -0.02 0.09 -6.78
N VAL A 52 -0.35 1.27 -7.29
CA VAL A 52 -0.76 2.43 -6.50
C VAL A 52 -2.22 2.72 -6.78
N ALA A 53 -3.06 2.57 -5.77
CA ALA A 53 -4.49 2.81 -5.87
C ALA A 53 -4.77 4.28 -5.54
N THR A 54 -5.05 5.10 -6.56
CA THR A 54 -5.17 6.55 -6.38
C THR A 54 -6.06 7.23 -7.41
N VAL A 55 -6.66 8.36 -7.02
CA VAL A 55 -7.29 9.34 -7.92
C VAL A 55 -6.42 10.60 -8.11
N CYS A 56 -5.27 10.68 -7.45
CA CYS A 56 -4.39 11.84 -7.50
C CYS A 56 -3.44 11.78 -8.71
N PRO A 57 -3.52 12.71 -9.68
CA PRO A 57 -2.67 12.67 -10.87
C PRO A 57 -1.17 12.77 -10.55
N THR A 58 -0.81 13.52 -9.50
CA THR A 58 0.59 13.62 -9.07
C THR A 58 1.13 12.27 -8.58
N VAL A 59 0.34 11.56 -7.78
CA VAL A 59 0.74 10.25 -7.23
C VAL A 59 0.80 9.21 -8.34
N ALA A 60 -0.21 9.20 -9.23
CA ALA A 60 -0.21 8.35 -10.41
C ALA A 60 1.06 8.56 -11.25
N LYS A 61 1.43 9.83 -11.48
CA LYS A 61 2.62 10.15 -12.27
C LYS A 61 3.92 9.69 -11.61
N ILE A 62 4.04 9.81 -10.29
CA ILE A 62 5.19 9.29 -9.54
C ILE A 62 5.23 7.76 -9.68
N ALA A 63 4.12 7.06 -9.45
CA ALA A 63 4.04 5.60 -9.57
C ALA A 63 4.50 5.12 -10.95
N GLU A 64 4.01 5.75 -12.03
CA GLU A 64 4.42 5.45 -13.40
C GLU A 64 5.93 5.66 -13.64
N ASN A 65 6.51 6.73 -13.10
CA ASN A 65 7.94 7.02 -13.26
C ASN A 65 8.83 5.96 -12.59
N TYR A 66 8.34 5.32 -11.54
CA TYR A 66 8.99 4.21 -10.84
C TYR A 66 8.68 2.84 -11.46
N GLY A 67 7.81 2.78 -12.49
CA GLY A 67 7.41 1.53 -13.15
C GLY A 67 6.29 0.76 -12.43
N ALA A 68 5.66 1.34 -11.40
CA ALA A 68 4.52 0.74 -10.74
C ALA A 68 3.22 0.95 -11.53
N SER A 69 2.28 0.01 -11.39
CA SER A 69 0.95 0.15 -11.98
C SER A 69 0.09 1.17 -11.23
N VAL A 70 -0.82 1.83 -11.92
CA VAL A 70 -1.83 2.71 -11.30
C VAL A 70 -3.19 2.03 -11.37
N LEU A 71 -3.85 1.90 -10.22
CA LEU A 71 -5.25 1.48 -10.14
C LEU A 71 -6.09 2.72 -9.82
N SER A 72 -6.91 3.16 -10.78
CA SER A 72 -7.83 4.26 -10.50
C SER A 72 -8.96 3.76 -9.61
N THR A 73 -9.16 4.39 -8.45
CA THR A 73 -10.28 4.06 -7.57
C THR A 73 -11.58 4.77 -7.97
N GLU A 74 -11.57 5.52 -9.08
CA GLU A 74 -12.67 6.33 -9.67
C GLU A 74 -13.20 7.46 -8.78
N LYS A 75 -13.35 7.21 -7.48
CA LYS A 75 -13.81 8.14 -6.46
C LYS A 75 -12.89 8.13 -5.25
N ASP A 76 -13.02 9.19 -4.48
CA ASP A 76 -12.31 9.37 -3.23
C ASP A 76 -13.23 9.06 -2.03
N GLU A 77 -13.42 7.77 -1.75
CA GLU A 77 -14.33 7.27 -0.71
C GLU A 77 -13.60 6.84 0.58
N GLY A 78 -12.32 7.21 0.71
CA GLY A 78 -11.47 6.87 1.86
C GLY A 78 -10.62 5.61 1.65
N GLN A 79 -9.72 5.36 2.61
CA GLN A 79 -8.69 4.33 2.49
C GLN A 79 -9.28 2.92 2.38
N THR A 80 -10.26 2.57 3.23
CA THR A 80 -10.91 1.25 3.19
C THR A 80 -11.59 0.98 1.84
N ALA A 81 -12.29 1.97 1.29
CA ALA A 81 -12.93 1.84 -0.02
C ALA A 81 -11.90 1.69 -1.15
N ALA A 82 -10.79 2.44 -1.09
CA ALA A 82 -9.69 2.30 -2.05
C ALA A 82 -9.06 0.89 -2.03
N VAL A 83 -8.88 0.31 -0.83
CA VAL A 83 -8.36 -1.06 -0.66
C VAL A 83 -9.35 -2.09 -1.19
N ALA A 84 -10.64 -1.97 -0.86
CA ALA A 84 -11.68 -2.87 -1.35
C ALA A 84 -11.75 -2.83 -2.89
N ARG A 85 -11.74 -1.62 -3.48
CA ARG A 85 -11.75 -1.45 -4.92
C ARG A 85 -10.50 -2.03 -5.59
N ALA A 86 -9.33 -1.85 -4.98
CA ALA A 86 -8.11 -2.48 -5.47
C ALA A 86 -8.21 -4.01 -5.44
N ALA A 87 -8.75 -4.59 -4.36
CA ALA A 87 -8.97 -6.03 -4.25
C ALA A 87 -9.90 -6.54 -5.37
N GLU A 88 -11.03 -5.88 -5.62
CA GLU A 88 -11.94 -6.24 -6.73
C GLU A 88 -11.24 -6.19 -8.10
N ILE A 89 -10.43 -5.16 -8.36
CA ILE A 89 -9.71 -5.00 -9.63
C ILE A 89 -8.66 -6.11 -9.79
N LEU A 90 -7.99 -6.49 -8.70
CA LEU A 90 -6.98 -7.55 -8.70
C LEU A 90 -7.62 -8.94 -8.86
N GLU A 91 -8.74 -9.18 -8.19
CA GLU A 91 -9.52 -10.42 -8.34
C GLU A 91 -10.00 -10.59 -9.78
N ALA A 92 -10.54 -9.53 -10.41
CA ALA A 92 -10.95 -9.55 -11.82
C ALA A 92 -9.78 -9.79 -12.79
N LYS A 93 -8.53 -9.57 -12.37
CA LYS A 93 -7.30 -9.88 -13.11
C LYS A 93 -6.76 -11.28 -12.83
N GLY A 94 -7.41 -12.07 -11.97
CA GLY A 94 -6.96 -13.39 -11.55
C GLY A 94 -5.80 -13.36 -10.55
N VAL A 95 -5.58 -12.23 -9.87
CA VAL A 95 -4.56 -12.13 -8.81
C VAL A 95 -5.16 -12.68 -7.52
N SER A 96 -4.59 -13.80 -7.04
CA SER A 96 -5.10 -14.54 -5.88
C SER A 96 -4.62 -14.02 -4.53
N LYS A 97 -3.61 -13.14 -4.49
CA LYS A 97 -3.05 -12.61 -3.24
C LYS A 97 -2.69 -11.15 -3.35
N MET A 98 -3.09 -10.37 -2.36
CA MET A 98 -2.83 -8.93 -2.26
C MET A 98 -2.13 -8.59 -0.94
N LEU A 99 -1.03 -7.84 -1.00
CA LEU A 99 -0.43 -7.15 0.13
C LEU A 99 -0.81 -5.67 0.05
N MET A 100 -1.30 -5.08 1.13
CA MET A 100 -1.63 -3.67 1.25
C MET A 100 -0.70 -3.01 2.24
N LEU A 101 -0.05 -1.92 1.81
CA LEU A 101 0.85 -1.14 2.63
C LEU A 101 0.52 0.36 2.52
N PRO A 102 0.36 1.09 3.64
CA PRO A 102 0.19 2.54 3.62
C PRO A 102 1.38 3.25 2.96
N GLY A 103 1.13 4.35 2.25
CA GLY A 103 2.21 5.15 1.63
C GLY A 103 3.02 5.99 2.62
N ASP A 104 2.84 5.80 3.93
CA ASP A 104 3.37 6.69 4.96
C ASP A 104 4.12 5.98 6.09
N VAL A 105 4.63 4.77 5.78
CA VAL A 105 5.56 3.96 6.58
C VAL A 105 6.96 3.91 5.92
N PRO A 106 7.65 5.05 5.77
CA PRO A 106 8.87 5.18 4.95
C PRO A 106 10.06 4.34 5.43
N LEU A 107 10.03 3.85 6.66
CA LEU A 107 11.10 3.05 7.24
C LEU A 107 10.93 1.55 7.02
N VAL A 108 9.89 1.14 6.29
CA VAL A 108 9.66 -0.26 5.94
C VAL A 108 10.84 -0.82 5.16
N THR A 109 11.28 -2.03 5.50
CA THR A 109 12.40 -2.70 4.82
C THR A 109 11.93 -3.86 3.95
N VAL A 110 12.78 -4.28 3.01
CA VAL A 110 12.52 -5.44 2.16
C VAL A 110 12.37 -6.69 3.02
N GLU A 111 13.23 -6.86 4.02
CA GLU A 111 13.24 -8.00 4.93
C GLU A 111 11.95 -8.09 5.76
N GLU A 112 11.40 -6.94 6.19
CA GLU A 112 10.12 -6.89 6.89
C GLU A 112 8.98 -7.36 5.99
N ILE A 113 8.95 -6.92 4.73
CA ILE A 113 7.92 -7.37 3.76
C ILE A 113 8.07 -8.86 3.47
N GLN A 114 9.29 -9.36 3.27
CA GLN A 114 9.56 -10.78 3.06
C GLN A 114 9.10 -11.62 4.25
N ALA A 115 9.35 -11.16 5.48
CA ALA A 115 8.88 -11.84 6.69
C ALA A 115 7.35 -11.92 6.75
N VAL A 116 6.64 -10.85 6.36
CA VAL A 116 5.18 -10.82 6.29
C VAL A 116 4.66 -11.80 5.24
N ILE A 117 5.26 -11.83 4.04
CA ILE A 117 4.90 -12.78 2.98
C ILE A 117 5.14 -14.21 3.45
N ALA A 118 6.31 -14.53 4.00
CA ALA A 118 6.63 -15.86 4.50
C ALA A 118 5.68 -16.33 5.61
N ALA A 119 5.31 -15.45 6.53
CA ALA A 119 4.33 -15.74 7.58
C ALA A 119 2.94 -16.02 6.99
N HIS A 120 2.51 -15.24 5.99
CA HIS A 120 1.23 -15.44 5.31
C HIS A 120 1.20 -16.77 4.56
N GLU A 121 2.23 -17.08 3.78
CA GLU A 121 2.36 -18.34 3.04
C GLU A 121 2.37 -19.55 3.98
N SER A 122 3.04 -19.44 5.14
CA SER A 122 3.04 -20.50 6.16
C SER A 122 1.65 -20.74 6.78
N ALA A 123 0.84 -19.68 6.89
CA ALA A 123 -0.54 -19.79 7.36
C ALA A 123 -1.49 -20.37 6.29
N CYS A 124 -1.20 -20.14 5.00
CA CYS A 124 -1.91 -20.70 3.84
C CYS A 124 -1.56 -22.19 3.63
N SER A 125 -1.83 -23.02 4.63
CA SER A 125 -1.47 -24.45 4.64
C SER A 125 -2.32 -25.32 3.70
N THR A 126 -3.44 -24.78 3.19
CA THR A 126 -4.31 -25.43 2.20
C THR A 126 -4.64 -24.45 1.09
N PRO A 127 -4.46 -24.83 -0.20
CA PRO A 127 -5.07 -24.09 -1.30
C PRO A 127 -6.58 -24.03 -1.03
N ASP A 128 -7.21 -22.88 -1.24
CA ASP A 128 -8.66 -22.64 -1.10
C ASP A 128 -9.21 -22.31 0.31
N VAL A 129 -8.36 -22.08 1.32
CA VAL A 129 -8.81 -21.49 2.59
C VAL A 129 -8.48 -19.99 2.62
N PRO A 130 -9.49 -19.11 2.78
CA PRO A 130 -9.25 -17.68 2.91
C PRO A 130 -8.34 -17.38 4.11
N ALA A 131 -7.34 -16.54 3.89
CA ALA A 131 -6.37 -16.18 4.91
C ALA A 131 -6.12 -14.66 4.94
N MET A 132 -5.90 -14.15 6.15
CA MET A 132 -5.54 -12.75 6.37
C MET A 132 -4.39 -12.67 7.37
N THR A 133 -3.35 -11.91 7.02
CA THR A 133 -2.25 -11.55 7.92
C THR A 133 -2.27 -10.06 8.15
N ILE A 134 -2.19 -9.62 9.40
CA ILE A 134 -2.21 -8.20 9.79
C ILE A 134 -0.93 -7.89 10.56
N VAL A 135 -0.26 -6.81 10.16
CA VAL A 135 0.80 -6.19 10.97
C VAL A 135 0.19 -4.98 11.67
N PRO A 136 0.04 -5.00 13.01
CA PRO A 136 -0.53 -3.88 13.73
C PRO A 136 0.36 -2.63 13.62
N ALA A 137 -0.28 -1.46 13.66
CA ALA A 137 0.43 -0.21 13.87
C ALA A 137 0.99 -0.16 15.29
N ARG A 138 1.98 0.71 15.52
CA ARG A 138 2.65 0.85 16.83
C ARG A 138 1.69 1.19 17.97
N ASP A 139 0.62 1.92 17.69
CA ASP A 139 -0.41 2.30 18.67
C ASP A 139 -1.54 1.26 18.81
N GLU A 140 -1.45 0.14 18.07
CA GLU A 140 -2.43 -0.95 17.99
C GLU A 140 -3.86 -0.51 17.60
N GLN A 141 -4.02 0.73 17.12
CA GLN A 141 -5.30 1.30 16.69
C GLN A 141 -5.48 1.30 15.17
N GLY A 142 -4.51 0.76 14.45
CA GLY A 142 -4.53 0.61 13.01
C GLY A 142 -3.63 -0.53 12.54
N SER A 143 -3.43 -0.63 11.23
CA SER A 143 -2.58 -1.64 10.59
C SER A 143 -1.50 -0.96 9.76
N ASN A 144 -0.27 -1.43 9.90
CA ASN A 144 0.84 -1.04 9.03
C ASN A 144 0.90 -1.90 7.75
N CYS A 145 0.35 -3.11 7.76
CA CYS A 145 0.30 -3.98 6.58
C CYS A 145 -0.86 -4.97 6.72
N ILE A 146 -1.48 -5.32 5.59
CA ILE A 146 -2.49 -6.38 5.50
C ILE A 146 -2.15 -7.26 4.30
N VAL A 147 -2.15 -8.58 4.47
CA VAL A 147 -2.07 -9.53 3.35
C VAL A 147 -3.36 -10.35 3.30
N LEU A 148 -3.93 -10.49 2.11
CA LEU A 148 -5.17 -11.22 1.84
C LEU A 148 -4.94 -12.29 0.77
N SER A 149 -5.42 -13.50 1.06
CA SER A 149 -5.72 -14.55 0.09
C SER A 149 -7.23 -14.83 0.19
N PRO A 150 -8.05 -14.38 -0.79
CA PRO A 150 -9.51 -14.56 -0.79
C PRO A 150 -9.96 -16.02 -0.80
#